data_AF-A0A3S5F3H7-F1
#
_entry.id   AF-A0A3S5F3H7-F1
#
_cell.length_a   1.000
_cell.length_b   1.000
_cell.length_c   1.000
_cell.angle_alpha   90.00
_cell.angle_beta   90.00
_cell.angle_gamma   90.00
#
_symmetry.space_group_name_H-M   'P 1'
#
loop_
_entity.id
_entity.type
_entity.pdbx_description
1 polymer ?
#
loop_
_entity_poly.entity_id
_entity_poly.type
_entity_poly.pdbx_seq_one_letter_code
_entity_poly.pdbx_strand_id
1 'polypeptide(L)'
;MFGALSFDVTQSRVSLPQWEDSTLTGGSYRLSYSKNFDEYDSQVTFAGYRFSERDYMSMSEYLDARTYGTRNQSSKEMYTISVSQHFRDLGLSAYLNYNHQTYWNSAANDRYTLTLSRNFDIGRFRNLSLSLTGYRNKYNGSNDDGMYLSLSVPWGDGGSMSYSSSYDRNDNTHQVGYYDRLENGDSYQLSSGLTRSGGTASGYYTHQGDMAQVNANASYQQGRYSSVGLSLQGGQRPPSRGSAAPFGHGWRHPHDAGYGRRGGYSDRRLWRSDTHQSLRQSSGHRREQLLPQQGQHRCKQTA
;
A
#
# COMPACT_ATOMS: atom_id res chain seq x y z
N MET A 1 -19.08 -9.90 -23.82
CA MET A 1 -18.18 -8.75 -24.12
C MET A 1 -16.72 -9.21 -24.01
N PHE A 2 -15.82 -8.77 -24.90
CA PHE A 2 -14.47 -9.34 -25.07
C PHE A 2 -13.34 -8.65 -24.26
N GLY A 3 -13.66 -7.72 -23.36
CA GLY A 3 -12.67 -6.92 -22.62
C GLY A 3 -12.20 -5.68 -23.38
N ALA A 4 -11.26 -4.93 -22.81
CA ALA A 4 -10.62 -3.75 -23.38
C ALA A 4 -9.11 -3.98 -23.52
N LEU A 5 -8.54 -3.51 -24.63
CA LEU A 5 -7.11 -3.61 -24.93
C LEU A 5 -6.57 -2.20 -25.20
N SER A 6 -5.43 -1.87 -24.60
CA SER A 6 -4.71 -0.62 -24.84
C SER A 6 -3.24 -0.89 -25.15
N PHE A 7 -2.67 -0.09 -26.05
CA PHE A 7 -1.26 -0.12 -26.40
C PHE A 7 -0.70 1.31 -26.35
N ASP A 8 0.44 1.49 -25.67
CA ASP A 8 1.14 2.76 -25.59
C ASP A 8 2.63 2.61 -25.91
N VAL A 9 3.18 3.68 -26.50
CA VAL A 9 4.59 3.79 -26.87
C VAL A 9 5.12 5.11 -26.33
N THR A 10 6.22 5.05 -25.59
CA THR A 10 6.88 6.22 -25.01
C THR A 10 8.33 6.24 -25.46
N GLN A 11 8.77 7.35 -26.05
CA GLN A 11 10.18 7.57 -26.41
C GLN A 11 10.84 8.50 -25.39
N SER A 12 12.08 8.20 -25.01
CA SER A 12 12.92 9.07 -24.19
C SER A 12 14.20 9.44 -24.95
N ARG A 13 14.65 10.69 -24.75
CA ARG A 13 15.96 11.18 -25.18
C ARG A 13 16.55 12.00 -24.04
N VAL A 14 17.64 11.51 -23.46
CA VAL A 14 18.22 12.04 -22.23
C VAL A 14 19.66 12.41 -22.49
N SER A 15 20.07 13.60 -22.06
CA SER A 15 21.48 14.00 -22.07
C SER A 15 22.05 13.97 -20.65
N LEU A 16 23.14 13.22 -20.48
CA LEU A 16 23.86 13.05 -19.21
C LEU A 16 25.31 13.50 -19.44
N PRO A 17 25.63 14.79 -19.22
CA PRO A 17 26.96 15.35 -19.46
C PRO A 17 28.09 14.64 -18.68
N GLN A 18 27.72 13.98 -17.58
CA GLN A 18 28.64 13.24 -16.71
C GLN A 18 28.97 11.82 -17.19
N TRP A 19 28.36 11.32 -18.28
CA TRP A 19 28.63 9.98 -18.85
C TRP A 19 29.32 10.10 -20.23
N GLU A 20 30.13 9.09 -20.62
CA GLU A 20 30.82 9.06 -21.92
C GLU A 20 29.83 9.18 -23.10
N ASP A 21 28.71 8.46 -23.03
CA ASP A 21 27.60 8.61 -23.96
C ASP A 21 26.72 9.80 -23.53
N SER A 22 27.04 10.98 -24.06
CA SER A 22 26.39 12.24 -23.71
C SER A 22 24.88 12.29 -23.98
N THR A 23 24.34 11.38 -24.80
CA THR A 23 22.90 11.29 -25.11
C THR A 23 22.45 9.84 -25.25
N LEU A 24 21.49 9.42 -24.43
CA LEU A 24 20.81 8.13 -24.50
C LEU A 24 19.41 8.30 -25.10
N THR A 25 19.01 7.37 -25.97
CA THR A 25 17.69 7.38 -26.62
C THR A 25 17.12 5.98 -26.62
N GLY A 26 15.90 5.80 -26.13
CA GLY A 26 15.25 4.49 -26.13
C GLY A 26 13.73 4.58 -25.95
N GLY A 27 13.05 3.53 -26.39
CA GLY A 27 11.60 3.36 -26.35
C GLY A 27 11.10 2.42 -25.24
N SER A 28 9.87 2.66 -24.80
CA SER A 28 9.08 1.78 -23.94
C SER A 28 7.74 1.49 -24.60
N TYR A 29 7.35 0.22 -24.61
CA TYR A 29 6.16 -0.28 -25.28
C TYR A 29 5.35 -1.05 -24.26
N ARG A 30 4.08 -0.68 -24.09
CA ARG A 30 3.20 -1.32 -23.11
C ARG A 30 1.91 -1.75 -23.77
N LEU A 31 1.53 -3.00 -23.48
CA LEU A 31 0.25 -3.59 -23.81
C LEU A 31 -0.50 -3.84 -22.51
N SER A 32 -1.79 -3.53 -22.46
CA SER A 32 -2.61 -3.78 -21.30
C SER A 32 -3.99 -4.27 -21.73
N TYR A 33 -4.46 -5.32 -21.10
CA TYR A 33 -5.77 -5.92 -21.31
C TYR A 33 -6.51 -5.94 -19.98
N SER A 34 -7.79 -5.54 -20.01
CA SER A 34 -8.67 -5.65 -18.86
C SER A 34 -10.01 -6.23 -19.27
N LYS A 35 -10.61 -7.05 -18.41
CA LYS A 35 -11.96 -7.56 -18.64
C LYS A 35 -12.71 -7.68 -17.32
N ASN A 36 -13.94 -7.16 -17.33
CA ASN A 36 -14.89 -7.34 -16.25
C ASN A 36 -15.89 -8.41 -16.69
N PHE A 37 -16.24 -9.32 -15.79
CA PHE A 37 -17.22 -10.37 -16.07
C PHE A 37 -18.43 -10.14 -15.18
N ASP A 38 -19.42 -9.43 -15.73
CA ASP A 38 -20.64 -9.07 -15.00
C ASP A 38 -21.48 -10.32 -14.67
N GLU A 39 -21.45 -11.35 -15.53
CA GLU A 39 -22.23 -12.58 -15.35
C GLU A 39 -21.78 -13.44 -14.15
N TYR A 40 -20.51 -13.28 -13.73
CA TYR A 40 -19.91 -14.01 -12.62
C TYR A 40 -19.55 -13.11 -11.43
N ASP A 41 -20.11 -11.89 -11.36
CA ASP A 41 -19.79 -10.89 -10.33
C ASP A 41 -18.26 -10.74 -10.12
N SER A 42 -17.50 -10.85 -11.21
CA SER A 42 -16.03 -10.95 -11.16
C SER A 42 -15.40 -9.61 -11.45
N GLN A 43 -14.67 -9.12 -10.46
CA GLN A 43 -14.21 -7.75 -10.38
C GLN A 43 -12.82 -7.57 -11.01
N VAL A 44 -12.74 -7.72 -12.34
CA VAL A 44 -11.58 -7.34 -13.17
C VAL A 44 -10.48 -8.42 -13.22
N THR A 45 -10.24 -8.92 -14.43
CA THR A 45 -8.96 -9.53 -14.82
C THR A 45 -8.13 -8.48 -15.55
N PHE A 46 -6.92 -8.22 -15.09
CA PHE A 46 -5.96 -7.33 -15.73
C PHE A 46 -4.70 -8.11 -16.11
N ALA A 47 -4.22 -7.92 -17.33
CA ALA A 47 -2.94 -8.42 -17.79
C ALA A 47 -2.19 -7.29 -18.49
N GLY A 48 -1.00 -6.97 -18.01
CA GLY A 48 -0.13 -5.94 -18.57
C GLY A 48 1.22 -6.53 -18.94
N TYR A 49 1.75 -6.10 -20.08
CA TYR A 49 3.13 -6.34 -20.48
C TYR A 49 3.78 -5.01 -20.86
N ARG A 50 5.00 -4.78 -20.40
CA ARG A 50 5.82 -3.64 -20.80
C ARG A 50 7.23 -4.08 -21.11
N PHE A 51 7.71 -3.70 -22.28
CA PHE A 51 9.11 -3.80 -22.67
C PHE A 51 9.74 -2.40 -22.69
N SER A 52 10.97 -2.26 -22.21
CA SER A 52 11.73 -1.01 -22.31
C SER A 52 13.14 -1.32 -22.82
N GLU A 53 13.56 -0.59 -23.84
CA GLU A 53 14.89 -0.69 -24.42
C GLU A 53 15.96 -0.31 -23.40
N ARG A 54 17.19 -0.78 -23.59
CA ARG A 54 18.29 -0.56 -22.65
C ARG A 54 18.58 0.91 -22.40
N ASP A 55 18.35 1.78 -23.38
CA ASP A 55 18.63 3.21 -23.27
C ASP A 55 17.39 4.06 -22.93
N TYR A 56 16.23 3.42 -22.76
CA TYR A 56 15.04 4.09 -22.25
C TYR A 56 15.23 4.52 -20.79
N MET A 57 14.83 5.74 -20.47
CA MET A 57 14.97 6.30 -19.12
C MET A 57 13.71 7.07 -18.73
N SER A 58 13.09 6.64 -17.64
CA SER A 58 12.03 7.40 -16.97
C SER A 58 12.60 8.65 -16.31
N MET A 59 11.74 9.63 -16.02
CA MET A 59 12.15 10.87 -15.35
C MET A 59 12.84 10.59 -14.00
N SER A 60 12.35 9.60 -13.25
CA SER A 60 12.96 9.18 -11.98
C SER A 60 14.37 8.62 -12.18
N GLU A 61 14.55 7.69 -13.12
CA GLU A 61 15.88 7.15 -13.44
C GLU A 61 16.85 8.24 -13.93
N TYR A 62 16.35 9.24 -14.66
CA TYR A 62 17.15 10.40 -15.07
C TYR A 62 17.60 11.24 -13.89
N LEU A 63 16.70 11.58 -12.98
CA LEU A 63 17.04 12.36 -11.79
C LEU A 63 18.04 11.61 -10.91
N ASP A 64 17.92 10.29 -10.80
CA ASP A 64 18.86 9.44 -10.05
C ASP A 64 20.24 9.39 -10.74
N ALA A 65 20.27 9.17 -12.06
CA ALA A 65 21.51 9.18 -12.84
C ALA A 65 22.20 10.55 -12.82
N ARG A 66 21.41 11.64 -12.77
CA ARG A 66 21.92 13.00 -12.64
C ARG A 66 22.45 13.33 -11.25
N THR A 67 21.77 12.87 -10.21
CA THR A 67 22.09 13.22 -8.82
C THR A 67 23.17 12.32 -8.23
N TYR A 68 23.09 11.02 -8.49
CA TYR A 68 23.94 10.01 -7.87
C TYR A 68 24.93 9.37 -8.84
N GLY A 69 24.88 9.72 -10.13
CA GLY A 69 25.79 9.17 -11.15
C GLY A 69 25.59 7.69 -11.45
N THR A 70 24.59 7.05 -10.84
CA THR A 70 24.31 5.62 -11.00
C THR A 70 22.94 5.42 -11.62
N ARG A 71 22.84 4.35 -12.42
CA ARG A 71 21.56 3.87 -12.96
C ARG A 71 21.42 2.43 -12.55
N ASN A 72 20.65 2.23 -11.48
CA ASN A 72 20.34 0.89 -10.97
C ASN A 72 18.95 0.48 -11.43
N GLN A 73 18.72 -0.83 -11.60
CA GLN A 73 17.39 -1.37 -11.89
C GLN A 73 16.75 -0.83 -13.17
N SER A 74 17.54 -0.77 -14.26
CA SER A 74 17.03 -0.41 -15.59
C SER A 74 16.04 -1.48 -16.05
N SER A 75 14.75 -1.15 -16.00
CA SER A 75 13.65 -2.09 -16.29
C SER A 75 13.75 -2.57 -17.73
N LYS A 76 13.70 -3.90 -17.93
CA LYS A 76 13.71 -4.54 -19.26
C LYS A 76 12.32 -5.01 -19.64
N GLU A 77 11.80 -6.01 -18.95
CA GLU A 77 10.45 -6.53 -19.16
C GLU A 77 9.68 -6.51 -17.85
N MET A 78 8.39 -6.20 -17.92
CA MET A 78 7.47 -6.21 -16.80
C MET A 78 6.17 -6.88 -17.22
N TYR A 79 5.76 -7.90 -16.48
CA TYR A 79 4.51 -8.62 -16.65
C TYR A 79 3.70 -8.48 -15.37
N THR A 80 2.46 -8.06 -15.47
CA THR A 80 1.55 -7.92 -14.33
C THR A 80 0.24 -8.61 -14.64
N ILE A 81 -0.20 -9.51 -13.77
CA ILE A 81 -1.47 -10.20 -13.86
C ILE A 81 -2.20 -10.02 -12.54
N SER A 82 -3.44 -9.56 -12.59
CA SER A 82 -4.33 -9.45 -11.44
C SER A 82 -5.66 -10.09 -11.79
N VAL A 83 -6.10 -11.06 -10.98
CA VAL A 83 -7.35 -11.78 -11.15
C VAL A 83 -8.11 -11.74 -9.83
N SER A 84 -9.37 -11.31 -9.87
CA SER A 84 -10.30 -11.39 -8.74
C SER A 84 -11.58 -12.06 -9.20
N GLN A 85 -11.86 -13.25 -8.66
CA GLN A 85 -12.96 -14.11 -9.07
C GLN A 85 -13.77 -14.55 -7.86
N HIS A 86 -15.08 -14.31 -7.89
CA HIS A 86 -16.01 -14.84 -6.91
C HIS A 86 -16.84 -15.96 -7.53
N PHE A 87 -16.73 -17.16 -6.99
CA PHE A 87 -17.48 -18.35 -7.40
C PHE A 87 -18.68 -18.54 -6.48
N ARG A 88 -19.80 -17.88 -6.83
CA ARG A 88 -21.04 -17.87 -6.03
C ARG A 88 -21.54 -19.27 -5.68
N ASP A 89 -21.56 -20.19 -6.64
CA ASP A 89 -22.05 -21.56 -6.46
C ASP A 89 -21.25 -22.37 -5.42
N LEU A 90 -19.98 -21.99 -5.22
CA LEU A 90 -19.08 -22.62 -4.25
C LEU A 90 -18.91 -21.80 -2.97
N GLY A 91 -19.36 -20.55 -2.94
CA GLY A 91 -19.05 -19.56 -1.90
C GLY A 91 -17.55 -19.23 -1.78
N LEU A 92 -16.79 -19.45 -2.86
CA LEU A 92 -15.33 -19.34 -2.90
C LEU A 92 -14.92 -18.05 -3.61
N SER A 93 -14.01 -17.28 -3.03
CA SER A 93 -13.34 -16.15 -3.69
C SER A 93 -11.88 -16.51 -3.93
N ALA A 94 -11.38 -16.22 -5.12
CA ALA A 94 -10.00 -16.40 -5.51
C ALA A 94 -9.41 -15.09 -5.99
N TYR A 95 -8.24 -14.76 -5.47
CA TYR A 95 -7.52 -13.55 -5.79
C TYR A 95 -6.07 -13.89 -6.11
N LEU A 96 -5.60 -13.51 -7.29
CA LEU A 96 -4.23 -13.75 -7.73
C LEU A 96 -3.62 -12.42 -8.17
N ASN A 97 -2.45 -12.09 -7.64
CA ASN A 97 -1.54 -11.14 -8.25
C ASN A 97 -0.24 -11.83 -8.61
N TYR A 98 0.26 -11.50 -9.79
CA TYR A 98 1.56 -11.92 -10.27
C TYR A 98 2.25 -10.72 -10.91
N ASN A 99 3.48 -10.47 -10.53
CA ASN A 99 4.32 -9.44 -11.09
C ASN A 99 5.73 -10.00 -11.33
N HIS A 100 6.16 -10.01 -12.57
CA HIS A 100 7.51 -10.40 -12.98
C HIS A 100 8.19 -9.21 -13.61
N GLN A 101 9.38 -8.86 -13.12
CA GLN A 101 10.16 -7.76 -13.67
C GLN A 101 11.61 -8.19 -13.87
N THR A 102 12.10 -8.03 -15.09
CA THR A 102 13.51 -8.21 -15.45
C THR A 102 14.18 -6.86 -15.61
N TYR A 103 15.50 -6.85 -15.45
CA TYR A 103 16.32 -5.65 -15.57
C TYR A 103 17.50 -5.92 -16.49
N TRP A 104 18.03 -4.88 -17.12
CA TRP A 104 19.22 -4.97 -17.98
C TRP A 104 20.51 -5.18 -17.17
N ASN A 105 20.53 -4.74 -15.91
CA ASN A 105 21.72 -4.65 -15.07
C ASN A 105 21.55 -5.25 -13.67
N SER A 106 20.49 -6.02 -13.43
CA SER A 106 20.21 -6.62 -12.12
C SER A 106 19.40 -7.91 -12.28
N ALA A 107 19.36 -8.72 -11.22
CA ALA A 107 18.57 -9.95 -11.20
C ALA A 107 17.07 -9.66 -11.33
N ALA A 108 16.33 -10.59 -11.93
CA ALA A 108 14.89 -10.48 -12.06
C ALA A 108 14.18 -10.58 -10.69
N ASN A 109 13.09 -9.83 -10.56
CA ASN A 109 12.21 -9.83 -9.41
C ASN A 109 10.90 -10.55 -9.75
N ASP A 110 10.48 -11.45 -8.86
CA ASP A 110 9.25 -12.22 -9.00
C ASP A 110 8.40 -12.02 -7.76
N ARG A 111 7.16 -11.55 -7.91
CA ARG A 111 6.22 -11.45 -6.81
C ARG A 111 4.90 -12.08 -7.20
N TYR A 112 4.39 -12.99 -6.37
CA TYR A 112 3.02 -13.44 -6.51
C TYR A 112 2.33 -13.56 -5.16
N THR A 113 1.01 -13.42 -5.18
CA THR A 113 0.16 -13.62 -4.02
C THR A 113 -1.13 -14.24 -4.52
N LEU A 114 -1.46 -15.42 -4.03
CA LEU A 114 -2.69 -16.15 -4.29
C LEU A 114 -3.45 -16.26 -2.98
N THR A 115 -4.66 -15.71 -2.92
CA THR A 115 -5.58 -15.83 -1.80
C THR A 115 -6.82 -16.57 -2.25
N LEU A 116 -7.18 -17.63 -1.54
CA LEU A 116 -8.43 -18.36 -1.67
C LEU A 116 -9.19 -18.18 -0.36
N SER A 117 -10.41 -17.68 -0.41
CA SER A 117 -11.26 -17.54 0.77
C SER A 117 -12.64 -18.13 0.53
N ARG A 118 -13.21 -18.76 1.55
CA ARG A 118 -14.53 -19.36 1.47
C ARG A 118 -15.30 -19.07 2.74
N ASN A 119 -16.53 -18.59 2.55
CA ASN A 119 -17.50 -18.50 3.62
C ASN A 119 -18.42 -19.72 3.56
N PHE A 120 -18.62 -20.39 4.69
CA PHE A 120 -19.49 -21.55 4.77
C PHE A 120 -20.18 -21.66 6.13
N ASP A 121 -21.26 -22.42 6.17
CA ASP A 121 -22.01 -22.71 7.40
C ASP A 121 -21.71 -24.14 7.85
N ILE A 122 -21.53 -24.36 9.15
CA ILE A 122 -21.37 -25.70 9.72
C ILE A 122 -22.16 -25.86 11.03
N GLY A 123 -23.21 -26.68 10.98
CA GLY A 123 -24.10 -26.93 12.11
C GLY A 123 -24.75 -25.65 12.63
N ARG A 124 -24.46 -25.31 13.90
CA ARG A 124 -24.98 -24.09 14.56
C ARG A 124 -24.19 -22.83 14.23
N PHE A 125 -22.99 -22.96 13.68
CA PHE A 125 -22.13 -21.83 13.34
C PHE A 125 -22.42 -21.45 11.89
N ARG A 126 -22.87 -20.21 11.70
CA ARG A 126 -23.10 -19.61 10.38
C ARG A 126 -21.98 -18.63 10.07
N ASN A 127 -21.68 -18.45 8.80
CA ASN A 127 -20.70 -17.50 8.29
C ASN A 127 -19.27 -17.73 8.82
N LEU A 128 -18.80 -18.98 8.83
CA LEU A 128 -17.39 -19.29 9.07
C LEU A 128 -16.58 -18.81 7.88
N SER A 129 -15.45 -18.15 8.14
CA SER A 129 -14.56 -17.64 7.11
C SER A 129 -13.24 -18.39 7.14
N LEU A 130 -12.95 -19.16 6.10
CA LEU A 130 -11.64 -19.78 5.87
C LEU A 130 -10.92 -19.01 4.77
N SER A 131 -9.65 -18.67 4.99
CA SER A 131 -8.79 -18.05 3.99
C SER A 131 -7.43 -18.72 3.97
N LEU A 132 -6.88 -18.89 2.77
CA LEU A 132 -5.57 -19.44 2.50
C LEU A 132 -4.86 -18.48 1.56
N THR A 133 -3.71 -17.96 1.96
CA THR A 133 -2.88 -17.07 1.15
C THR A 133 -1.51 -17.69 0.98
N GLY A 134 -1.06 -17.90 -0.25
CA GLY A 134 0.32 -18.27 -0.59
C GLY A 134 1.00 -17.12 -1.31
N TYR A 135 2.25 -16.83 -0.98
CA TYR A 135 2.99 -15.75 -1.62
C TYR A 135 4.46 -16.10 -1.83
N ARG A 136 5.07 -15.41 -2.79
CA ARG A 136 6.51 -15.34 -3.02
C ARG A 136 6.88 -13.90 -3.25
N ASN A 137 7.98 -13.47 -2.66
CA ASN A 137 8.65 -12.23 -2.97
C ASN A 137 10.13 -12.51 -3.23
N LYS A 138 10.55 -12.37 -4.47
CA LYS A 138 11.94 -12.54 -4.89
C LYS A 138 12.53 -11.21 -5.25
N TYR A 139 13.60 -10.85 -4.56
CA TYR A 139 14.33 -9.62 -4.75
C TYR A 139 15.82 -9.88 -4.65
N ASN A 140 16.61 -9.39 -5.61
CA ASN A 140 18.06 -9.55 -5.66
C ASN A 140 18.53 -11.01 -5.44
N GLY A 141 17.79 -11.99 -6.00
CA GLY A 141 18.13 -13.41 -5.89
C GLY A 141 17.78 -14.06 -4.54
N SER A 142 17.33 -13.31 -3.54
CA SER A 142 16.72 -13.86 -2.33
C SER A 142 15.24 -14.07 -2.55
N ASN A 143 14.74 -15.25 -2.15
CA ASN A 143 13.33 -15.58 -2.23
C ASN A 143 12.78 -15.64 -0.80
N ASP A 144 11.66 -14.98 -0.60
CA ASP A 144 10.85 -15.08 0.60
C ASP A 144 9.50 -15.70 0.22
N ASP A 145 9.27 -16.92 0.70
CA ASP A 145 8.08 -17.70 0.36
C ASP A 145 7.33 -18.02 1.63
N GLY A 146 6.02 -17.86 1.55
CA GLY A 146 5.15 -17.98 2.70
C GLY A 146 3.76 -18.47 2.37
N MET A 147 3.12 -19.03 3.38
CA MET A 147 1.73 -19.42 3.33
C MET A 147 1.05 -19.04 4.65
N TYR A 148 -0.18 -18.57 4.56
CA TYR A 148 -1.00 -18.14 5.67
C TYR A 148 -2.38 -18.77 5.56
N LEU A 149 -2.80 -19.49 6.58
CA LEU A 149 -4.14 -20.03 6.72
C LEU A 149 -4.83 -19.31 7.87
N SER A 150 -6.08 -18.89 7.69
CA SER A 150 -6.87 -18.27 8.75
C SER A 150 -8.31 -18.75 8.70
N LEU A 151 -8.79 -19.23 9.85
CA LEU A 151 -10.16 -19.64 10.10
C LEU A 151 -10.74 -18.70 11.15
N SER A 152 -11.89 -18.08 10.85
CA SER A 152 -12.64 -17.26 11.79
C SER A 152 -14.04 -17.80 11.98
N VAL A 153 -14.47 -17.89 13.24
CA VAL A 153 -15.76 -18.39 13.67
C VAL A 153 -16.46 -17.30 14.47
N PRO A 154 -17.65 -16.84 14.06
CA PRO A 154 -18.44 -15.90 14.85
C PRO A 154 -18.77 -16.48 16.24
N TRP A 155 -18.67 -15.66 17.28
CA TRP A 155 -18.91 -16.04 18.67
C TRP A 155 -19.72 -14.95 19.39
N GLY A 156 -20.95 -15.29 19.79
CA GLY A 156 -21.89 -14.31 20.35
C GLY A 156 -22.43 -13.35 19.31
N ASP A 157 -22.95 -12.20 19.77
CA ASP A 157 -23.65 -11.23 18.92
C ASP A 157 -22.70 -10.22 18.24
N GLY A 158 -21.46 -10.08 18.74
CA GLY A 158 -20.47 -9.11 18.23
C GLY A 158 -19.02 -9.62 18.15
N GLY A 159 -18.78 -10.87 18.56
CA GLY A 159 -17.43 -11.43 18.68
C GLY A 159 -17.07 -12.45 17.61
N SER A 160 -15.78 -12.78 17.54
CA SER A 160 -15.27 -13.89 16.74
C SER A 160 -14.04 -14.53 17.37
N MET A 161 -13.92 -15.84 17.18
CA MET A 161 -12.72 -16.59 17.53
C MET A 161 -12.00 -16.97 16.24
N SER A 162 -10.72 -16.64 16.15
CA SER A 162 -9.89 -16.88 14.98
C SER A 162 -8.74 -17.82 15.30
N TYR A 163 -8.43 -18.73 14.39
CA TYR A 163 -7.18 -19.47 14.37
C TYR A 163 -6.43 -19.14 13.09
N SER A 164 -5.16 -18.79 13.21
CA SER A 164 -4.31 -18.56 12.06
C SER A 164 -2.99 -19.31 12.18
N SER A 165 -2.48 -19.75 11.03
CA SER A 165 -1.20 -20.41 10.91
C SER A 165 -0.43 -19.79 9.76
N SER A 166 0.77 -19.29 10.04
CA SER A 166 1.72 -18.85 9.02
C SER A 166 2.89 -19.81 8.96
N TYR A 167 3.33 -20.11 7.74
CA TYR A 167 4.52 -20.91 7.45
C TYR A 167 5.34 -20.13 6.45
N ASP A 168 6.53 -19.72 6.85
CA ASP A 168 7.50 -19.07 5.98
C ASP A 168 8.83 -19.83 6.11
N ARG A 169 9.77 -19.62 5.18
CA ARG A 169 11.03 -20.41 5.11
C ARG A 169 11.82 -20.53 6.42
N ASN A 170 11.66 -19.57 7.33
CA ASN A 170 12.45 -19.45 8.54
C ASN A 170 11.68 -19.72 9.85
N ASP A 171 10.34 -19.62 9.82
CA ASP A 171 9.52 -19.64 11.02
C ASP A 171 8.09 -20.14 10.73
N ASN A 172 7.48 -20.75 11.73
CA ASN A 172 6.10 -21.21 11.69
C ASN A 172 5.39 -20.63 12.90
N THR A 173 4.26 -19.96 12.66
CA THR A 173 3.46 -19.37 13.72
C THR A 173 2.09 -19.99 13.74
N HIS A 174 1.60 -20.33 14.93
CA HIS A 174 0.21 -20.72 15.15
C HIS A 174 -0.37 -19.79 16.20
N GLN A 175 -1.46 -19.10 15.90
CA GLN A 175 -2.03 -18.08 16.76
C GLN A 175 -3.54 -18.24 16.85
N VAL A 176 -4.04 -18.19 18.09
CA VAL A 176 -5.46 -18.12 18.40
C VAL A 176 -5.77 -16.69 18.81
N GLY A 177 -6.86 -16.15 18.31
CA GLY A 177 -7.35 -14.81 18.59
C GLY A 177 -8.80 -14.82 19.01
N TYR A 178 -9.16 -13.87 19.85
CA TYR A 178 -10.52 -13.53 20.20
C TYR A 178 -10.71 -12.04 19.94
N TYR A 179 -11.75 -11.71 19.18
CA TYR A 179 -12.18 -10.35 18.89
C TYR A 179 -13.59 -10.16 19.42
N ASP A 180 -13.87 -8.98 19.94
CA ASP A 180 -15.22 -8.60 20.34
C ASP A 180 -15.41 -7.09 20.21
N ARG A 181 -16.67 -6.71 20.00
CA ARG A 181 -17.10 -5.31 19.85
C ARG A 181 -18.17 -5.00 20.89
N LEU A 182 -17.89 -3.99 21.69
CA LEU A 182 -18.77 -3.50 22.75
C LEU A 182 -19.83 -2.56 22.16
N GLU A 183 -20.96 -2.42 22.88
CA GLU A 183 -22.09 -1.58 22.46
C GLU A 183 -21.72 -0.09 22.32
N ASN A 184 -20.72 0.38 23.07
CA ASN A 184 -20.21 1.75 23.01
C ASN A 184 -19.37 2.04 21.75
N GLY A 185 -19.20 1.06 20.86
CA GLY A 185 -18.42 1.19 19.63
C GLY A 185 -16.96 0.77 19.77
N ASP A 186 -16.51 0.43 20.97
CA ASP A 186 -15.16 -0.04 21.22
C ASP A 186 -14.97 -1.46 20.70
N SER A 187 -13.73 -1.78 20.31
CA SER A 187 -13.37 -3.15 20.00
C SER A 187 -12.04 -3.52 20.61
N TYR A 188 -11.92 -4.78 21.00
CA TYR A 188 -10.68 -5.34 21.50
C TYR A 188 -10.40 -6.67 20.80
N GLN A 189 -9.11 -6.93 20.58
CA GLN A 189 -8.62 -8.18 20.04
C GLN A 189 -7.48 -8.66 20.91
N LEU A 190 -7.63 -9.87 21.43
CA LEU A 190 -6.57 -10.55 22.18
C LEU A 190 -6.14 -11.76 21.37
N SER A 191 -4.85 -12.03 21.36
CA SER A 191 -4.32 -13.16 20.63
C SER A 191 -3.08 -13.72 21.30
N SER A 192 -2.93 -15.03 21.24
CA SER A 192 -1.79 -15.74 21.77
C SER A 192 -1.40 -16.84 20.80
N GLY A 193 -0.11 -17.06 20.65
CA GLY A 193 0.39 -18.01 19.69
C GLY A 193 1.75 -18.56 20.06
N LEU A 194 2.19 -19.53 19.27
CA LEU A 194 3.50 -20.15 19.36
C LEU A 194 4.21 -19.94 18.03
N THR A 195 5.44 -19.45 18.10
CA THR A 195 6.39 -19.41 16.98
C THR A 195 7.44 -20.50 17.19
N ARG A 196 8.29 -20.76 16.20
CA ARG A 196 9.46 -21.63 16.38
C ARG A 196 10.39 -21.13 17.49
N SER A 197 10.45 -19.81 17.70
CA SER A 197 11.31 -19.15 18.69
C SER A 197 10.71 -18.99 20.09
N GLY A 198 9.45 -19.35 20.30
CA GLY A 198 8.78 -19.26 21.60
C GLY A 198 7.38 -18.66 21.53
N GLY A 199 6.83 -18.35 22.70
CA GLY A 199 5.47 -17.82 22.85
C GLY A 199 5.31 -16.39 22.35
N THR A 200 4.11 -16.10 21.84
CA THR A 200 3.68 -14.77 21.42
C THR A 200 2.35 -14.41 22.07
N ALA A 201 2.17 -13.13 22.34
CA ALA A 201 0.92 -12.58 22.81
C ALA A 201 0.76 -11.16 22.25
N SER A 202 -0.42 -10.82 21.78
CA SER A 202 -0.74 -9.47 21.32
C SER A 202 -2.16 -9.08 21.69
N GLY A 203 -2.31 -7.84 22.11
CA GLY A 203 -3.57 -7.19 22.42
C GLY A 203 -3.71 -5.91 21.61
N TYR A 204 -4.91 -5.66 21.12
CA TYR A 204 -5.29 -4.45 20.40
C TYR A 204 -6.61 -3.94 20.97
N TYR A 205 -6.70 -2.63 21.17
CA TYR A 205 -7.92 -1.96 21.62
C TYR A 205 -8.12 -0.69 20.79
N THR A 206 -9.32 -0.53 20.26
CA THR A 206 -9.74 0.65 19.50
C THR A 206 -10.99 1.24 20.14
N HIS A 207 -10.90 2.52 20.50
CA HIS A 207 -12.03 3.34 20.90
C HIS A 207 -12.36 4.31 19.75
N GLN A 208 -13.59 4.25 19.26
CA GLN A 208 -14.09 5.14 18.21
C GLN A 208 -15.03 6.17 18.82
N GLY A 209 -14.49 7.32 19.22
CA GLY A 209 -15.29 8.46 19.67
C GLY A 209 -15.71 9.38 18.53
N ASP A 210 -16.66 10.27 18.81
CA ASP A 210 -17.18 11.23 17.82
C ASP A 210 -16.14 12.25 17.34
N MET A 211 -15.15 12.57 18.18
CA MET A 211 -14.14 13.59 17.91
C MET A 211 -12.76 12.99 17.62
N ALA A 212 -12.47 11.81 18.16
CA ALA A 212 -11.18 11.18 18.07
C ALA A 212 -11.30 9.65 18.14
N GLN A 213 -10.41 8.98 17.41
CA GLN A 213 -10.16 7.56 17.48
C GLN A 213 -8.87 7.33 18.27
N VAL A 214 -8.92 6.40 19.22
CA VAL A 214 -7.77 5.98 20.01
C VAL A 214 -7.49 4.52 19.70
N ASN A 215 -6.25 4.18 19.35
CA ASN A 215 -5.83 2.79 19.27
C ASN A 215 -4.65 2.54 20.21
N ALA A 216 -4.76 1.49 21.01
CA ALA A 216 -3.72 0.97 21.87
C ALA A 216 -3.35 -0.44 21.42
N ASN A 217 -2.07 -0.76 21.35
CA ASN A 217 -1.60 -2.09 21.02
C ASN A 217 -0.48 -2.51 21.97
N ALA A 218 -0.45 -3.77 22.34
CA ALA A 218 0.63 -4.38 23.09
C ALA A 218 1.01 -5.69 22.40
N SER A 219 2.29 -5.94 22.23
CA SER A 219 2.78 -7.17 21.60
C SER A 219 4.04 -7.68 22.28
N TYR A 220 4.11 -8.98 22.45
CA TYR A 220 5.20 -9.70 23.07
C TYR A 220 5.57 -10.89 22.20
N GLN A 221 6.86 -11.03 21.93
CA GLN A 221 7.43 -12.21 21.28
C GLN A 221 8.67 -12.65 22.07
N GLN A 222 8.60 -13.87 22.62
CA GLN A 222 9.65 -14.44 23.44
C GLN A 222 10.99 -14.43 22.69
N GLY A 223 12.03 -13.93 23.37
CA GLY A 223 13.38 -13.85 22.82
C GLY A 223 13.60 -12.81 21.73
N ARG A 224 12.59 -12.00 21.38
CA ARG A 224 12.74 -10.92 20.38
C ARG A 224 12.40 -9.53 20.92
N TYR A 225 11.17 -9.30 21.37
CA TYR A 225 10.75 -7.97 21.80
C TYR A 225 9.49 -7.99 22.68
N SER A 226 9.29 -6.87 23.36
CA SER A 226 8.03 -6.46 23.97
C SER A 226 7.79 -5.00 23.60
N SER A 227 6.61 -4.67 23.08
CA SER A 227 6.28 -3.33 22.64
C SER A 227 4.86 -2.94 23.04
N VAL A 228 4.69 -1.65 23.30
CA VAL A 228 3.38 -1.02 23.54
C VAL A 228 3.32 0.21 22.67
N GLY A 229 2.21 0.37 21.95
CA GLY A 229 1.94 1.50 21.07
C GLY A 229 0.61 2.16 21.43
N LEU A 230 0.58 3.48 21.31
CA LEU A 230 -0.62 4.30 21.44
C LEU A 230 -0.68 5.23 20.23
N SER A 231 -1.84 5.29 19.59
CA SER A 231 -2.11 6.20 18.48
C SER A 231 -3.42 6.94 18.71
N LEU A 232 -3.42 8.23 18.40
CA LEU A 232 -4.57 9.11 18.50
C LEU A 232 -4.78 9.76 17.14
N GLN A 233 -5.98 9.62 16.58
CA GLN A 233 -6.35 10.26 15.32
C GLN A 233 -7.62 11.06 15.53
N GLY A 234 -7.57 12.36 15.24
CA GLY A 234 -8.73 13.24 15.34
C GLY A 234 -8.61 14.38 14.34
N GLY A 235 -9.76 14.93 13.95
CA GLY A 235 -9.84 16.09 13.08
C GLY A 235 -10.16 17.33 13.91
N GLN A 236 -9.36 18.38 13.76
CA GLN A 236 -9.75 19.72 14.22
C GLN A 236 -9.95 20.59 13.00
N ARG A 237 -11.11 21.25 12.93
CA ARG A 237 -11.34 22.32 11.95
C ARG A 237 -10.95 23.64 12.62
N PRO A 238 -9.76 24.21 12.34
CA PRO A 238 -9.42 25.51 12.88
C PRO A 238 -10.48 26.52 12.40
N PRO A 239 -10.94 27.44 13.26
CA PRO A 239 -11.89 28.45 12.86
C PRO A 239 -11.30 29.26 11.71
N SER A 240 -12.02 29.33 10.59
CA SER A 240 -11.68 30.25 9.50
C SER A 240 -11.74 31.66 10.05
N ARG A 241 -10.62 32.39 10.02
CA ARG A 241 -10.51 33.79 10.45
C ARG A 241 -11.77 34.58 10.06
N GLY A 242 -12.51 35.05 11.05
CA GLY A 242 -13.70 35.88 10.85
C GLY A 242 -14.82 35.77 11.89
N SER A 243 -14.67 34.97 12.95
CA SER A 243 -15.68 34.94 14.03
C SER A 243 -14.97 34.77 15.37
N ALA A 244 -15.06 35.80 16.21
CA ALA A 244 -14.58 35.77 17.58
C ALA A 244 -15.17 34.58 18.34
N ALA A 245 -14.34 33.90 19.12
CA ALA A 245 -14.80 32.96 20.11
C ALA A 245 -15.58 33.71 21.20
N PRO A 246 -16.81 33.28 21.56
CA PRO A 246 -17.24 33.38 22.93
C PRO A 246 -16.81 32.09 23.63
N PHE A 247 -15.77 32.19 24.46
CA PHE A 247 -15.74 31.35 25.65
C PHE A 247 -16.99 31.70 26.45
N GLY A 248 -17.97 30.80 26.42
CA GLY A 248 -19.23 30.97 27.11
C GLY A 248 -19.72 29.61 27.58
N HIS A 249 -19.44 29.31 28.86
CA HIS A 249 -20.18 28.31 29.61
C HIS A 249 -21.68 28.56 29.40
N GLY A 250 -22.40 27.54 28.94
CA GLY A 250 -23.83 27.65 28.71
C GLY A 250 -24.46 26.30 28.43
N TRP A 251 -24.83 25.60 29.50
CA TRP A 251 -25.81 24.52 29.46
C TRP A 251 -27.05 24.97 28.68
N ARG A 252 -27.55 24.14 27.76
CA ARG A 252 -28.90 24.27 27.22
C ARG A 252 -29.58 22.91 27.14
N HIS A 253 -30.64 22.79 27.93
CA HIS A 253 -31.76 21.88 27.69
C HIS A 253 -32.54 22.30 26.44
N PRO A 254 -33.23 21.36 25.76
CA PRO A 254 -33.97 21.64 24.54
C PRO A 254 -35.42 22.03 24.84
N HIS A 255 -35.97 22.95 24.04
CA HIS A 255 -37.40 22.99 23.79
C HIS A 255 -37.71 23.55 22.39
N ASP A 256 -38.83 23.01 21.90
CA ASP A 256 -39.42 23.03 20.58
C ASP A 256 -39.70 24.38 19.90
N ALA A 257 -39.94 24.20 18.59
CA ALA A 257 -41.00 24.80 17.77
C ALA A 257 -40.63 25.97 16.86
N GLY A 258 -41.05 25.82 15.60
CA GLY A 258 -41.75 26.90 14.90
C GLY A 258 -41.15 27.41 13.59
N TYR A 259 -41.57 26.78 12.50
CA TYR A 259 -41.94 27.36 11.19
C TYR A 259 -41.49 28.79 10.80
N GLY A 260 -40.96 28.92 9.58
CA GLY A 260 -40.93 30.18 8.84
C GLY A 260 -40.35 30.08 7.43
N ARG A 261 -41.22 30.08 6.41
CA ARG A 261 -40.91 30.13 4.96
C ARG A 261 -40.46 31.53 4.49
N ARG A 262 -39.85 31.53 3.29
CA ARG A 262 -39.57 32.62 2.29
C ARG A 262 -38.06 32.92 2.22
N GLY A 263 -37.40 33.05 1.06
CA GLY A 263 -37.83 33.14 -0.34
C GLY A 263 -36.95 34.17 -1.07
N GLY A 264 -36.43 33.80 -2.25
CA GLY A 264 -35.77 34.70 -3.22
C GLY A 264 -34.30 35.02 -2.95
N TYR A 265 -33.46 35.44 -3.91
CA TYR A 265 -33.34 35.31 -5.37
C TYR A 265 -32.03 36.07 -5.69
N SER A 266 -31.25 35.62 -6.68
CA SER A 266 -30.16 36.38 -7.36
C SER A 266 -28.95 36.82 -6.48
N ASP A 267 -27.72 36.96 -6.95
CA ASP A 267 -27.26 37.23 -8.30
C ASP A 267 -25.78 36.83 -8.46
N ARG A 268 -25.41 36.54 -9.70
CA ARG A 268 -24.02 36.37 -10.14
C ARG A 268 -23.33 37.72 -10.11
N ARG A 269 -22.06 37.77 -9.72
CA ARG A 269 -21.13 38.75 -10.28
C ARG A 269 -19.70 38.23 -10.36
N LEU A 270 -19.23 38.24 -11.61
CA LEU A 270 -17.85 38.06 -12.03
C LEU A 270 -16.91 39.04 -11.32
N TRP A 271 -15.68 38.59 -11.06
CA TRP A 271 -14.49 39.42 -11.21
C TRP A 271 -13.37 38.60 -11.87
N ARG A 272 -12.89 39.14 -12.99
CA ARG A 272 -11.70 38.79 -13.75
C ARG A 272 -10.56 39.73 -13.34
N SER A 273 -9.34 39.38 -13.76
CA SER A 273 -8.13 40.22 -13.92
C SER A 273 -7.43 40.62 -12.60
N ASP A 274 -6.10 40.67 -12.48
CA ASP A 274 -5.01 40.40 -13.41
C ASP A 274 -3.66 40.41 -12.63
N THR A 275 -2.68 39.70 -13.17
CA THR A 275 -1.24 40.02 -13.27
C THR A 275 -0.45 40.54 -12.04
N HIS A 276 0.63 39.84 -11.63
CA HIS A 276 2.02 40.30 -11.85
C HIS A 276 3.10 39.29 -11.45
N GLN A 277 4.06 39.11 -12.37
CA GLN A 277 5.37 38.50 -12.18
C GLN A 277 6.28 39.38 -11.31
N SER A 278 7.21 38.76 -10.57
CA SER A 278 8.53 39.35 -10.34
C SER A 278 9.62 38.28 -10.23
N LEU A 279 10.64 38.43 -11.07
CA LEU A 279 11.93 37.72 -11.05
C LEU A 279 12.72 37.98 -9.77
N ARG A 280 13.55 37.02 -9.34
CA ARG A 280 14.86 37.30 -8.73
C ARG A 280 15.92 36.31 -9.24
N GLN A 281 17.02 36.88 -9.72
CA GLN A 281 18.26 36.20 -10.11
C GLN A 281 19.31 36.25 -8.97
N SER A 282 20.15 35.22 -8.97
CA SER A 282 21.63 35.22 -8.81
C SER A 282 22.31 35.58 -7.48
N SER A 283 23.02 34.59 -6.92
CA SER A 283 24.46 34.58 -6.56
C SER A 283 24.74 33.26 -5.82
N GLY A 284 25.72 32.39 -6.09
CA GLY A 284 27.04 32.56 -6.67
C GLY A 284 28.11 32.42 -5.57
N HIS A 285 28.48 31.19 -5.15
CA HIS A 285 29.74 30.97 -4.43
C HIS A 285 30.35 29.58 -4.67
N ARG A 286 31.60 29.63 -5.13
CA ARG A 286 32.53 28.59 -5.51
C ARG A 286 33.33 28.19 -4.26
N ARG A 287 33.52 26.89 -4.00
CA ARG A 287 34.60 26.39 -3.15
C ARG A 287 35.24 25.17 -3.79
N GLU A 288 36.51 25.33 -4.13
CA GLU A 288 37.49 24.29 -4.42
C GLU A 288 37.67 23.40 -3.19
N GLN A 289 37.81 22.09 -3.38
CA GLN A 289 38.51 21.22 -2.44
C GLN A 289 39.18 20.05 -3.17
N LEU A 290 40.38 19.75 -2.68
CA LEU A 290 41.47 19.00 -3.27
C LEU A 290 41.28 17.47 -3.27
N LEU A 291 41.89 16.83 -4.28
CA LEU A 291 42.31 15.42 -4.28
C LEU A 291 43.28 15.11 -3.12
N PRO A 292 43.36 13.84 -2.70
CA PRO A 292 44.60 13.11 -3.02
C PRO A 292 44.40 11.67 -3.51
N GLN A 293 45.55 11.09 -3.83
CA GLN A 293 45.88 9.96 -4.69
C GLN A 293 45.51 8.55 -4.21
N GLN A 294 45.36 7.69 -5.22
CA GLN A 294 45.82 6.30 -5.38
C GLN A 294 46.11 5.41 -4.16
N GLY A 295 45.50 4.22 -4.19
CA GLY A 295 45.98 3.00 -3.54
C GLY A 295 45.50 1.77 -4.31
N GLN A 296 46.37 1.20 -5.15
CA GLN A 296 46.17 -0.05 -5.88
C GLN A 296 46.10 -1.25 -4.92
N HIS A 297 45.18 -2.18 -5.13
CA HIS A 297 45.45 -3.60 -4.81
C HIS A 297 44.81 -4.53 -5.84
N ARG A 298 45.71 -5.17 -6.62
CA ARG A 298 45.48 -6.36 -7.42
C ARG A 298 44.98 -7.51 -6.53
N CYS A 299 43.99 -8.27 -7.00
CA CYS A 299 43.89 -9.69 -6.63
C CYS A 299 43.77 -10.53 -7.91
N LYS A 300 44.66 -11.52 -7.99
CA LYS A 300 44.90 -12.42 -9.11
C LYS A 300 43.81 -13.48 -9.22
N GLN A 301 43.48 -13.82 -10.45
CA GLN A 301 42.96 -15.13 -10.84
C GLN A 301 44.02 -16.21 -10.61
N THR A 302 43.60 -17.39 -10.17
CA THR A 302 44.26 -18.67 -10.46
C THR A 302 43.22 -19.78 -10.48
N ALA A 303 43.21 -20.49 -11.62
CA ALA A 303 42.90 -21.90 -11.90
C ALA A 303 41.68 -22.55 -11.23
#